data_AF-A0AAU6WWG7-F1
#
_entry.id   AF-A0AAU6WWG7-F1
#
_cell.length_a   1.000
_cell.length_b   1.000
_cell.length_c   1.000
_cell.angle_alpha   90.00
_cell.angle_beta   90.00
_cell.angle_gamma   90.00
#
_symmetry.space_group_name_H-M   'P 1'
#
loop_
_entity.id
_entity.type
_entity.pdbx_description
1 polymer ?
#
loop_
_entity_poly.entity_id
_entity_poly.type
_entity_poly.pdbx_seq_one_letter_code
_entity_poly.pdbx_strand_id
1 'polypeptide(L)'
;MDIFSHMTPRLTDTKKFYFLEYFYILLKSIEKFKNVNAVFEHFKTLKENLSLGESRYKKIGIAAEELTNKQLGRYKYTFKEVLEECAIYGLIESTVTNQFTLTTKGTKLLNTYEVKGSESFNEQVFKLIESESNGFYYFITSFYNINPNNGGMLIFPIYSPLKLHIQKNSLSKTGDIIQYTIKLVQKLEHDISIHLNIQYDLKSANEKLILRLRESNLIGNSDFEKIMMKDYNVIIKRIRDYWLNYFLREIYNIKVSLSYFDIWVYRAKQIGILNTTEFYPTFSGKIVYPVSIIFNGEASNDFKRIYKYFNDEKLYIHEPKWSTFQESFIQEIYNSYFDLKRSNRSYFINLPDLAEIVCYKLKLSYRTFTEFLGHAYQLNLKNKLRIKISLEADRLPFETKAMYLTRDPIIIEGKQRNIIAIDLINNE
;
A
#
# COMPACT_ATOMS: atom_id res chain seq x y z
N MET A 1 26.49 -8.31 26.90
CA MET A 1 25.13 -7.90 26.50
C MET A 1 25.27 -7.16 25.19
N ASP A 2 24.74 -7.73 24.11
CA ASP A 2 24.86 -7.14 22.78
C ASP A 2 23.98 -5.90 22.70
N ILE A 3 24.58 -4.71 22.57
CA ILE A 3 23.87 -3.41 22.59
C ILE A 3 22.85 -3.34 21.43
N PHE A 4 23.02 -4.19 20.40
CA PHE A 4 22.12 -4.29 19.26
C PHE A 4 20.96 -5.28 19.45
N SER A 5 20.88 -6.03 20.57
CA SER A 5 19.75 -6.95 20.81
C SER A 5 18.41 -6.22 20.84
N HIS A 6 18.40 -4.92 21.19
CA HIS A 6 17.21 -4.06 21.22
C HIS A 6 16.75 -3.56 19.84
N MET A 7 17.56 -3.74 18.78
CA MET A 7 17.20 -3.36 17.41
C MET A 7 16.75 -4.55 16.56
N THR A 8 16.70 -5.77 17.11
CA THR A 8 16.22 -6.95 16.38
C THR A 8 14.73 -6.79 16.05
N PRO A 9 14.34 -6.70 14.77
CA PRO A 9 12.98 -6.33 14.44
C PRO A 9 12.00 -7.49 14.66
N ARG A 10 10.90 -7.22 15.37
CA ARG A 10 9.85 -8.21 15.71
C ARG A 10 8.72 -8.22 14.67
N LEU A 11 9.09 -8.48 13.42
CA LEU A 11 8.22 -8.25 12.26
C LEU A 11 6.99 -9.17 12.18
N THR A 12 7.06 -10.36 12.76
CA THR A 12 5.99 -11.37 12.74
C THR A 12 4.98 -11.19 13.88
N ASP A 13 5.28 -10.33 14.84
CA ASP A 13 4.43 -10.11 16.02
C ASP A 13 3.28 -9.13 15.75
N THR A 14 3.34 -8.42 14.62
CA THR A 14 2.27 -7.55 14.12
C THR A 14 0.98 -8.33 13.94
N LYS A 15 -0.18 -7.72 14.21
CA LYS A 15 -1.47 -8.41 14.03
C LYS A 15 -2.08 -8.14 12.67
N LYS A 16 -2.96 -9.04 12.20
CA LYS A 16 -3.38 -9.08 10.78
C LYS A 16 -4.49 -8.09 10.42
N PHE A 17 -4.20 -6.80 10.51
CA PHE A 17 -5.08 -5.72 10.02
C PHE A 17 -4.30 -4.52 9.48
N TYR A 18 -4.86 -3.86 8.46
CA TYR A 18 -4.17 -2.82 7.70
C TYR A 18 -4.35 -1.41 8.28
N PHE A 19 -5.56 -1.05 8.72
CA PHE A 19 -5.89 0.33 9.08
C PHE A 19 -5.52 0.67 10.52
N LEU A 20 -4.88 1.83 10.73
CA LEU A 20 -4.57 2.33 12.08
C LEU A 20 -5.83 2.83 12.79
N GLU A 21 -6.88 3.20 12.05
CA GLU A 21 -8.18 3.56 12.61
C GLU A 21 -8.84 2.41 13.39
N TYR A 22 -8.40 1.16 13.20
CA TYR A 22 -8.86 0.05 14.03
C TYR A 22 -8.52 0.24 15.52
N PHE A 23 -7.35 0.81 15.83
CA PHE A 23 -6.99 1.17 17.21
C PHE A 23 -8.00 2.18 17.77
N TYR A 24 -8.32 3.22 17.00
CA TYR A 24 -9.26 4.27 17.43
C TYR A 24 -10.64 3.68 17.77
N ILE A 25 -11.23 2.92 16.84
CA ILE A 25 -12.58 2.40 17.05
C ILE A 25 -12.64 1.40 18.21
N LEU A 26 -11.56 0.66 18.48
CA LEU A 26 -11.49 -0.23 19.64
C LEU A 26 -11.46 0.59 20.93
N LEU A 27 -10.56 1.57 21.03
CA LEU A 27 -10.43 2.41 22.23
C LEU A 27 -11.75 3.16 22.50
N LYS A 28 -12.38 3.71 21.47
CA LYS A 28 -13.71 4.34 21.58
C LYS A 28 -14.80 3.35 22.00
N SER A 29 -14.69 2.09 21.60
CA SER A 29 -15.65 1.07 22.03
C SER A 29 -15.51 0.70 23.51
N ILE A 30 -14.27 0.58 23.99
CA ILE A 30 -13.96 0.26 25.38
C ILE A 30 -14.25 1.44 26.31
N GLU A 31 -14.06 2.68 25.84
CA GLU A 31 -14.48 3.87 26.59
C GLU A 31 -15.98 3.84 26.91
N LYS A 32 -16.80 3.44 25.93
CA LYS A 32 -18.25 3.43 26.06
C LYS A 32 -18.79 2.19 26.78
N PHE A 33 -18.16 1.04 26.61
CA PHE A 33 -18.64 -0.23 27.12
C PHE A 33 -17.51 -1.03 27.78
N LYS A 34 -17.81 -1.68 28.90
CA LYS A 34 -16.83 -2.55 29.59
C LYS A 34 -16.93 -4.01 29.17
N ASN A 35 -18.15 -4.51 28.89
CA ASN A 35 -18.39 -5.90 28.52
C ASN A 35 -17.96 -6.18 27.07
N VAL A 36 -17.19 -7.25 26.85
CA VAL A 36 -16.62 -7.60 25.54
C VAL A 36 -17.65 -7.70 24.39
N ASN A 37 -18.86 -8.19 24.65
CA ASN A 37 -19.88 -8.31 23.60
C ASN A 37 -20.41 -6.94 23.18
N ALA A 38 -20.68 -6.05 24.14
CA ALA A 38 -21.11 -4.69 23.85
C ALA A 38 -19.99 -3.87 23.17
N VAL A 39 -18.74 -4.07 23.58
CA VAL A 39 -17.57 -3.48 22.91
C VAL A 39 -17.51 -3.94 21.45
N PHE A 40 -17.67 -5.24 21.19
CA PHE A 40 -17.65 -5.78 19.83
C PHE A 40 -18.78 -5.23 18.94
N GLU A 41 -20.00 -5.12 19.47
CA GLU A 41 -21.13 -4.57 18.71
C GLU A 41 -20.90 -3.09 18.36
N HIS A 42 -20.34 -2.30 19.28
CA HIS A 42 -19.99 -0.91 18.99
C HIS A 42 -18.82 -0.77 18.01
N PHE A 43 -17.80 -1.63 18.15
CA PHE A 43 -16.67 -1.71 17.22
C PHE A 43 -17.15 -2.00 15.80
N LYS A 44 -18.11 -2.93 15.64
CA LYS A 44 -18.74 -3.24 14.34
C LYS A 44 -19.42 -2.01 13.73
N THR A 45 -20.21 -1.28 14.52
CA THR A 45 -20.87 -0.06 14.06
C THR A 45 -19.86 1.00 13.61
N LEU A 46 -18.83 1.27 14.41
CA LEU A 46 -17.79 2.25 14.06
C LEU A 46 -16.96 1.82 12.84
N LYS A 47 -16.69 0.52 12.70
CA LYS A 47 -16.01 -0.05 11.54
C LYS A 47 -16.77 0.23 10.24
N GLU A 48 -18.10 0.08 10.24
CA GLU A 48 -18.92 0.42 9.07
C GLU A 48 -18.98 1.94 8.83
N ASN A 49 -19.14 2.74 9.90
CA ASN A 49 -19.18 4.21 9.78
C ASN A 49 -17.89 4.79 9.17
N LEU A 50 -16.73 4.25 9.52
CA LEU A 50 -15.44 4.64 8.94
C LEU A 50 -15.10 3.88 7.66
N SER A 51 -16.03 3.07 7.14
CA SER A 51 -15.88 2.29 5.91
C SER A 51 -14.63 1.39 5.92
N LEU A 52 -14.25 0.85 7.07
CA LEU A 52 -13.04 0.04 7.21
C LEU A 52 -13.28 -1.37 6.66
N GLY A 53 -12.46 -1.78 5.70
CA GLY A 53 -12.51 -3.09 5.06
C GLY A 53 -11.74 -4.18 5.82
N GLU A 54 -11.98 -5.44 5.42
CA GLU A 54 -11.09 -6.57 5.73
C GLU A 54 -9.86 -6.60 4.82
N SER A 55 -9.91 -5.85 3.72
CA SER A 55 -8.81 -5.63 2.79
C SER A 55 -8.03 -4.37 3.16
N ARG A 56 -6.93 -4.11 2.45
CA ARG A 56 -6.16 -2.85 2.54
C ARG A 56 -6.87 -1.62 1.96
N TYR A 57 -8.05 -1.79 1.37
CA TYR A 57 -8.87 -0.72 0.80
C TYR A 57 -10.14 -0.49 1.64
N LYS A 58 -10.53 0.79 1.77
CA LYS A 58 -11.80 1.16 2.42
C LYS A 58 -12.98 0.69 1.58
N LYS A 59 -14.09 0.36 2.23
CA LYS A 59 -15.32 -0.02 1.54
C LYS A 59 -15.91 1.20 0.84
N ILE A 60 -16.34 1.02 -0.41
CA ILE A 60 -17.09 2.03 -1.15
C ILE A 60 -18.50 1.47 -1.36
N GLY A 61 -19.48 1.97 -0.61
CA GLY A 61 -20.88 1.53 -0.69
C GLY A 61 -21.62 1.58 0.64
N ILE A 62 -22.95 1.42 0.59
CA ILE A 62 -23.85 1.44 1.74
C ILE A 62 -23.61 0.19 2.60
N ALA A 63 -23.69 0.34 3.93
CA ALA A 63 -23.58 -0.77 4.88
C ALA A 63 -24.58 -1.88 4.52
N ALA A 64 -24.14 -3.14 4.55
CA ALA A 64 -25.04 -4.28 4.37
C ALA A 64 -26.03 -4.33 5.55
N GLU A 65 -27.32 -4.50 5.25
CA GLU A 65 -28.39 -4.54 6.28
C GLU A 65 -28.21 -5.72 7.25
N GLU A 66 -27.66 -6.86 6.80
CA GLU A 66 -27.26 -7.98 7.67
C GLU A 66 -25.93 -8.62 7.24
N LEU A 67 -25.06 -8.90 8.22
CA LEU A 67 -23.79 -9.61 7.99
C LEU A 67 -24.00 -11.12 7.96
N THR A 68 -23.44 -11.79 6.95
CA THR A 68 -23.37 -13.26 6.94
C THR A 68 -22.53 -13.79 8.12
N ASN A 69 -22.80 -15.02 8.57
CA ASN A 69 -22.01 -15.69 9.61
C ASN A 69 -20.50 -15.71 9.31
N LYS A 70 -20.14 -15.84 8.03
CA LYS A 70 -18.75 -15.81 7.58
C LYS A 70 -18.11 -14.43 7.76
N GLN A 71 -18.83 -13.35 7.44
CA GLN A 71 -18.35 -11.98 7.67
C GLN A 71 -18.25 -11.69 9.17
N LEU A 72 -19.23 -12.12 9.96
CA LEU A 72 -19.19 -11.96 11.41
C LEU A 72 -17.97 -12.66 12.03
N GLY A 73 -17.66 -13.88 11.58
CA GLY A 73 -16.47 -14.61 12.01
C GLY A 73 -15.16 -13.85 11.72
N ARG A 74 -15.05 -13.22 10.54
CA ARG A 74 -13.89 -12.39 10.19
C ARG A 74 -13.81 -11.11 11.02
N TYR A 75 -14.95 -10.48 11.32
CA TYR A 75 -14.98 -9.29 12.16
C TYR A 75 -14.53 -9.59 13.58
N LYS A 76 -14.98 -10.73 14.14
CA LYS A 76 -14.50 -11.22 15.44
C LYS A 76 -13.01 -11.49 15.42
N TYR A 77 -12.49 -12.06 14.34
CA TYR A 77 -11.05 -12.25 14.16
C TYR A 77 -10.30 -10.91 14.17
N THR A 78 -10.68 -9.94 13.35
CA THR A 78 -10.06 -8.60 13.35
C THR A 78 -10.17 -7.93 14.73
N PHE A 79 -11.33 -7.98 15.37
CA PHE A 79 -11.54 -7.43 16.71
C PHE A 79 -10.56 -8.03 17.74
N LYS A 80 -10.40 -9.35 17.74
CA LYS A 80 -9.45 -10.05 18.61
C LYS A 80 -8.01 -9.63 18.33
N GLU A 81 -7.61 -9.56 17.06
CA GLU A 81 -6.27 -9.13 16.64
C GLU A 81 -5.96 -7.70 17.10
N VAL A 82 -6.92 -6.77 16.99
CA VAL A 82 -6.76 -5.38 17.46
C VAL A 82 -6.73 -5.30 18.98
N LEU A 83 -7.55 -6.08 19.68
CA LEU A 83 -7.52 -6.20 21.15
C LEU A 83 -6.13 -6.65 21.63
N GLU A 84 -5.60 -7.72 21.04
CA GLU A 84 -4.28 -8.24 21.38
C GLU A 84 -3.18 -7.20 21.13
N GLU A 85 -3.20 -6.51 19.98
CA GLU A 85 -2.19 -5.49 19.69
C GLU A 85 -2.29 -4.27 20.62
N CYS A 86 -3.51 -3.83 20.97
CA CYS A 86 -3.72 -2.78 21.97
C CYS A 86 -3.21 -3.18 23.36
N ALA A 87 -3.37 -4.45 23.76
CA ALA A 87 -2.88 -4.95 25.03
C ALA A 87 -1.34 -4.98 25.07
N ILE A 88 -0.69 -5.41 23.97
CA ILE A 88 0.78 -5.37 23.83
C ILE A 88 1.31 -3.95 24.04
N TYR A 89 0.62 -2.94 23.48
CA TYR A 89 1.03 -1.54 23.64
C TYR A 89 0.61 -0.88 24.96
N GLY A 90 -0.01 -1.65 25.86
CA GLY A 90 -0.50 -1.17 27.16
C GLY A 90 -1.57 -0.09 27.03
N LEU A 91 -2.38 -0.14 25.98
CA LEU A 91 -3.50 0.80 25.76
C LEU A 91 -4.76 0.38 26.52
N ILE A 92 -4.88 -0.92 26.80
CA ILE A 92 -6.03 -1.51 27.47
C ILE A 92 -5.55 -2.55 28.50
N GLU A 93 -6.39 -2.80 29.49
CA GLU A 93 -6.23 -3.87 30.48
C GLU A 93 -7.46 -4.78 30.47
N SER A 94 -7.24 -6.07 30.66
CA SER A 94 -8.33 -7.05 30.88
C SER A 94 -8.48 -7.27 32.37
N THR A 95 -9.71 -7.16 32.88
CA THR A 95 -10.03 -7.64 34.22
C THR A 95 -10.38 -9.13 34.17
N VAL A 96 -10.38 -9.80 35.33
CA VAL A 96 -10.69 -11.23 35.49
C VAL A 96 -12.09 -11.61 34.97
N THR A 97 -12.98 -10.63 34.77
CA THR A 97 -14.40 -10.82 34.43
C THR A 97 -14.76 -10.56 32.96
N ASN A 98 -13.84 -10.76 32.02
CA ASN A 98 -14.10 -10.54 30.58
C ASN A 98 -14.49 -9.08 30.25
N GLN A 99 -13.97 -8.14 31.05
CA GLN A 99 -14.15 -6.70 30.84
C GLN A 99 -12.83 -6.06 30.46
N PHE A 100 -12.91 -5.04 29.63
CA PHE A 100 -11.76 -4.24 29.23
C PHE A 100 -11.90 -2.81 29.74
N THR A 101 -10.79 -2.22 30.13
CA THR A 101 -10.69 -0.81 30.51
C THR A 101 -9.53 -0.15 29.79
N LEU A 102 -9.67 1.14 29.48
CA LEU A 102 -8.57 1.94 28.94
C LEU A 102 -7.55 2.21 30.05
N THR A 103 -6.27 2.09 29.71
CA THR A 103 -5.20 2.63 30.56
C THR A 103 -5.10 4.14 30.37
N THR A 104 -4.32 4.83 31.21
CA THR A 104 -4.01 6.26 31.01
C THR A 104 -3.42 6.53 29.62
N LYS A 105 -2.61 5.60 29.10
CA LYS A 105 -2.01 5.66 27.76
C LYS A 105 -3.08 5.52 26.67
N GLY A 106 -4.01 4.57 26.84
CA GLY A 106 -5.17 4.40 25.96
C GLY A 106 -6.07 5.63 25.89
N THR A 107 -6.42 6.20 27.05
CA THR A 107 -7.24 7.42 27.14
C THR A 107 -6.55 8.62 26.47
N LYS A 108 -5.23 8.80 26.69
CA LYS A 108 -4.47 9.89 26.05
C LYS A 108 -4.42 9.74 24.54
N LEU A 109 -4.25 8.52 24.04
CA LEU A 109 -4.23 8.24 22.61
C LEU A 109 -5.61 8.50 21.98
N LEU A 110 -6.69 8.06 22.62
CA LEU A 110 -8.06 8.33 22.17
C LEU A 110 -8.34 9.83 22.09
N ASN A 111 -8.01 10.58 23.15
CA ASN A 111 -8.19 12.04 23.19
C ASN A 111 -7.36 12.77 22.10
N THR A 112 -6.23 12.21 21.69
CA THR A 112 -5.44 12.78 20.57
C THR A 112 -6.24 12.75 19.28
N TYR A 113 -6.97 11.66 19.00
CA TYR A 113 -7.82 11.59 17.82
C TYR A 113 -8.93 12.64 17.86
N GLU A 114 -9.58 12.78 19.02
CA GLU A 114 -10.73 13.68 19.18
C GLU A 114 -10.37 15.16 19.10
N VAL A 115 -9.19 15.54 19.61
CA VAL A 115 -8.74 16.95 19.66
C VAL A 115 -7.90 17.34 18.44
N LYS A 116 -7.04 16.44 17.96
CA LYS A 116 -6.03 16.75 16.92
C LYS A 116 -6.26 16.02 15.60
N GLY A 117 -7.23 15.11 15.55
CA GLY A 117 -7.56 14.34 14.36
C GLY A 117 -6.69 13.11 14.12
N SER A 118 -6.98 12.42 13.02
CA SER A 118 -6.42 11.12 12.66
C SER A 118 -4.91 11.16 12.40
N GLU A 119 -4.36 12.27 11.91
CA GLU A 119 -2.93 12.37 11.60
C GLU A 119 -2.07 12.30 12.88
N SER A 120 -2.37 13.15 13.85
CA SER A 120 -1.69 13.15 15.16
C SER A 120 -1.87 11.81 15.89
N PHE A 121 -3.03 11.18 15.72
CA PHE A 121 -3.30 9.85 16.25
C PHE A 121 -2.42 8.78 15.59
N ASN A 122 -2.37 8.74 14.25
CA ASN A 122 -1.58 7.77 13.49
C ASN A 122 -0.08 7.91 13.79
N GLU A 123 0.43 9.13 13.95
CA GLU A 123 1.82 9.37 14.37
C GLU A 123 2.11 8.81 15.78
N GLN A 124 1.16 8.91 16.72
CA GLN A 124 1.32 8.30 18.03
C GLN A 124 1.23 6.77 17.99
N VAL A 125 0.29 6.19 17.23
CA VAL A 125 0.22 4.75 17.02
C VAL A 125 1.51 4.22 16.40
N PHE A 126 2.03 4.92 15.39
CA PHE A 126 3.34 4.65 14.80
C PHE A 126 4.43 4.56 15.87
N LYS A 127 4.54 5.55 16.75
CA LYS A 127 5.58 5.57 17.81
C LYS A 127 5.50 4.34 18.71
N LEU A 128 4.29 3.85 19.01
CA LEU A 128 4.08 2.65 19.82
C LEU A 128 4.53 1.38 19.09
N ILE A 129 4.10 1.23 17.83
CA ILE A 129 4.48 0.11 16.98
C ILE A 129 6.00 0.07 16.82
N GLU A 130 6.61 1.21 16.49
CA GLU A 130 8.03 1.30 16.21
C GLU A 130 8.88 1.06 17.46
N SER A 131 8.48 1.58 18.64
CA SER A 131 9.21 1.35 19.89
C SER A 131 9.28 -0.12 20.29
N GLU A 132 8.27 -0.92 19.94
CA GLU A 132 8.23 -2.34 20.30
C GLU A 132 8.92 -3.24 19.28
N SER A 133 9.02 -2.81 18.02
CA SER A 133 9.34 -3.72 16.91
C SER A 133 10.46 -3.27 15.98
N ASN A 134 10.82 -1.98 15.94
CA ASN A 134 11.73 -1.39 14.95
C ASN A 134 11.42 -1.83 13.50
N GLY A 135 10.14 -2.08 13.21
CA GLY A 135 9.74 -2.66 11.93
C GLY A 135 9.92 -1.70 10.77
N PHE A 136 9.55 -0.42 10.96
CA PHE A 136 9.72 0.59 9.91
C PHE A 136 11.19 0.87 9.65
N TYR A 137 12.02 0.94 10.71
CA TYR A 137 13.48 1.01 10.58
C TYR A 137 14.03 -0.09 9.67
N TYR A 138 13.67 -1.35 9.94
CA TYR A 138 14.12 -2.50 9.14
C TYR A 138 13.70 -2.37 7.68
N PHE A 139 12.44 -2.01 7.39
CA PHE A 139 11.98 -1.92 6.01
C PHE A 139 12.65 -0.78 5.24
N ILE A 140 12.77 0.41 5.84
CA ILE A 140 13.34 1.58 5.15
C ILE A 140 14.82 1.33 4.83
N THR A 141 15.58 0.87 5.82
CA THR A 141 17.01 0.55 5.61
C THR A 141 17.17 -0.57 4.59
N SER A 142 16.36 -1.64 4.67
CA SER A 142 16.39 -2.71 3.68
C SER A 142 16.10 -2.19 2.27
N PHE A 143 15.11 -1.32 2.09
CA PHE A 143 14.72 -0.81 0.78
C PHE A 143 15.85 0.00 0.14
N TYR A 144 16.44 0.92 0.89
CA TYR A 144 17.59 1.70 0.41
C TYR A 144 18.83 0.83 0.15
N ASN A 145 19.05 -0.21 0.94
CA ASN A 145 20.16 -1.15 0.71
C ASN A 145 19.94 -2.01 -0.54
N ILE A 146 18.70 -2.43 -0.81
CA ILE A 146 18.35 -3.27 -1.97
C ILE A 146 18.44 -2.49 -3.27
N ASN A 147 17.92 -1.26 -3.30
CA ASN A 147 17.85 -0.45 -4.52
C ASN A 147 18.23 1.02 -4.30
N PRO A 148 19.49 1.31 -3.95
CA PRO A 148 19.93 2.66 -3.59
C PRO A 148 19.77 3.67 -4.74
N ASN A 149 20.08 3.23 -5.97
CA ASN A 149 20.08 4.10 -7.15
C ASN A 149 18.67 4.49 -7.62
N ASN A 150 17.64 3.74 -7.21
CA ASN A 150 16.24 4.03 -7.55
C ASN A 150 15.43 4.48 -6.33
N GLY A 151 16.11 5.09 -5.36
CA GLY A 151 15.50 5.64 -4.15
C GLY A 151 14.73 4.60 -3.35
N GLY A 152 15.26 3.38 -3.23
CA GLY A 152 14.71 2.28 -2.46
C GLY A 152 13.48 1.59 -3.07
N MET A 153 13.18 1.82 -4.34
CA MET A 153 12.01 1.21 -4.97
C MET A 153 12.14 -0.32 -5.11
N LEU A 154 11.12 -1.04 -4.66
CA LEU A 154 10.93 -2.46 -4.92
C LEU A 154 9.77 -2.68 -5.89
N ILE A 155 9.92 -3.67 -6.77
CA ILE A 155 8.88 -4.10 -7.71
C ILE A 155 8.37 -5.50 -7.37
N PHE A 156 7.09 -5.75 -7.61
CA PHE A 156 6.45 -7.04 -7.44
C PHE A 156 5.60 -7.28 -8.69
N PRO A 157 6.20 -7.84 -9.75
CA PRO A 157 5.52 -7.95 -11.03
C PRO A 157 4.36 -8.95 -10.99
N ILE A 158 3.27 -8.61 -11.67
CA ILE A 158 2.05 -9.41 -11.76
C ILE A 158 1.57 -9.40 -13.22
N TYR A 159 1.99 -10.43 -13.95
CA TYR A 159 1.58 -10.70 -15.31
C TYR A 159 0.62 -11.89 -15.34
N SER A 160 -0.56 -11.68 -15.90
CA SER A 160 -1.44 -12.77 -16.32
C SER A 160 -1.04 -13.25 -17.71
N PRO A 161 -1.52 -14.42 -18.17
CA PRO A 161 -1.32 -14.84 -19.55
C PRO A 161 -1.72 -13.77 -20.56
N LEU A 162 -2.85 -13.09 -20.34
CA LEU A 162 -3.33 -12.02 -21.21
C LEU A 162 -2.35 -10.83 -21.28
N LYS A 163 -1.74 -10.45 -20.15
CA LYS A 163 -0.72 -9.38 -20.12
C LYS A 163 0.57 -9.77 -20.86
N LEU A 164 0.77 -11.06 -21.14
CA LEU A 164 1.86 -11.58 -21.97
C LEU A 164 1.36 -11.96 -23.39
N HIS A 165 0.19 -11.45 -23.79
CA HIS A 165 -0.45 -11.72 -25.08
C HIS A 165 -0.76 -13.20 -25.34
N ILE A 166 -1.07 -13.94 -24.28
CA ILE A 166 -1.50 -15.34 -24.35
C ILE A 166 -2.99 -15.42 -24.03
N GLN A 167 -3.77 -15.99 -24.94
CA GLN A 167 -5.21 -16.15 -24.74
C GLN A 167 -5.51 -17.27 -23.74
N LYS A 168 -6.54 -17.09 -22.92
CA LYS A 168 -6.95 -18.11 -21.94
C LYS A 168 -7.26 -19.46 -22.61
N ASN A 169 -7.91 -19.44 -23.76
CA ASN A 169 -8.33 -20.66 -24.45
C ASN A 169 -7.16 -21.42 -25.10
N SER A 170 -6.01 -20.77 -25.30
CA SER A 170 -4.81 -21.45 -25.79
C SER A 170 -4.02 -22.16 -24.69
N LEU A 171 -4.42 -22.01 -23.41
CA LEU A 171 -3.80 -22.69 -22.27
C LEU A 171 -4.58 -23.96 -21.94
N SER A 172 -4.48 -24.97 -22.80
CA SER A 172 -5.28 -26.19 -22.77
C SER A 172 -4.52 -27.43 -22.32
N LYS A 173 -3.19 -27.38 -22.37
CA LYS A 173 -2.28 -28.49 -22.06
C LYS A 173 -1.16 -28.07 -21.12
N THR A 174 -0.52 -29.05 -20.48
CA THR A 174 0.68 -28.85 -19.64
C THR A 174 1.76 -28.02 -20.35
N GLY A 175 2.07 -28.35 -21.61
CA GLY A 175 3.06 -27.64 -22.40
C GLY A 175 2.73 -26.15 -22.58
N ASP A 176 1.45 -25.81 -22.70
CA ASP A 176 1.01 -24.40 -22.85
C ASP A 176 1.30 -23.59 -21.57
N ILE A 177 1.10 -24.20 -20.39
CA ILE A 177 1.43 -23.57 -19.09
C ILE A 177 2.94 -23.41 -18.94
N ILE A 178 3.72 -24.43 -19.32
CA ILE A 178 5.19 -24.35 -19.28
C ILE A 178 5.67 -23.20 -20.17
N GLN A 179 5.15 -23.08 -21.40
CA GLN A 179 5.47 -21.97 -22.30
C GLN A 179 5.08 -20.61 -21.71
N TYR A 180 3.93 -20.51 -21.05
CA TYR A 180 3.56 -19.31 -20.30
C TYR A 180 4.58 -18.97 -19.21
N THR A 181 5.01 -19.96 -18.41
CA THR A 181 6.00 -19.71 -17.34
C THR A 181 7.37 -19.28 -17.88
N ILE A 182 7.80 -19.80 -19.04
CA ILE A 182 9.04 -19.39 -19.71
C ILE A 182 8.95 -17.93 -20.16
N LYS A 183 7.85 -17.55 -20.83
CA LYS A 183 7.62 -16.14 -21.22
C LYS A 183 7.54 -15.22 -20.01
N LEU A 184 6.92 -15.69 -18.92
CA LEU A 184 6.86 -14.94 -17.67
C LEU A 184 8.26 -14.71 -17.11
N VAL A 185 9.10 -15.74 -17.02
CA VAL A 185 10.49 -15.64 -16.56
C VAL A 185 11.26 -14.58 -17.35
N GLN A 186 11.24 -14.64 -18.68
CA GLN A 186 11.92 -13.66 -19.53
C GLN A 186 11.49 -12.22 -19.21
N LYS A 187 10.19 -12.01 -18.98
CA LYS A 187 9.67 -10.69 -18.60
C LYS A 187 10.10 -10.28 -17.20
N LEU A 188 10.12 -11.20 -16.23
CA LEU A 188 10.58 -10.94 -14.87
C LEU A 188 12.06 -10.58 -14.83
N GLU A 189 12.91 -11.31 -15.55
CA GLU A 189 14.35 -11.04 -15.67
C GLU A 189 14.61 -9.66 -16.30
N HIS A 190 13.84 -9.32 -17.34
CA HIS A 190 13.89 -7.99 -17.94
C HIS A 190 13.48 -6.88 -16.96
N ASP A 191 12.41 -7.07 -16.18
CA ASP A 191 11.97 -6.10 -15.18
C ASP A 191 12.98 -5.95 -14.04
N ILE A 192 13.63 -7.04 -13.61
CA ILE A 192 14.74 -7.01 -12.64
C ILE A 192 15.89 -6.18 -13.20
N SER A 193 16.29 -6.42 -14.45
CA SER A 193 17.35 -5.66 -15.11
C SER A 193 17.03 -4.17 -15.20
N ILE A 194 15.80 -3.79 -15.56
CA ILE A 194 15.44 -2.38 -15.74
C ILE A 194 15.31 -1.67 -14.39
N HIS A 195 14.63 -2.28 -13.42
CA HIS A 195 14.20 -1.56 -12.22
C HIS A 195 15.15 -1.71 -11.03
N LEU A 196 15.90 -2.81 -10.97
CA LEU A 196 16.87 -3.10 -9.91
C LEU A 196 18.31 -2.98 -10.39
N ASN A 197 18.53 -2.82 -11.70
CA ASN A 197 19.86 -2.70 -12.31
C ASN A 197 20.78 -3.90 -11.99
N ILE A 198 20.22 -5.10 -11.94
CA ILE A 198 20.95 -6.37 -11.75
C ILE A 198 20.54 -7.39 -12.82
N GLN A 199 21.44 -8.30 -13.17
CA GLN A 199 21.10 -9.48 -13.97
C GLN A 199 20.83 -10.65 -13.03
N TYR A 200 19.76 -11.39 -13.28
CA TYR A 200 19.35 -12.51 -12.42
C TYR A 200 18.73 -13.61 -13.27
N ASP A 201 19.25 -14.83 -13.19
CA ASP A 201 18.69 -16.00 -13.88
C ASP A 201 17.62 -16.66 -13.01
N LEU A 202 16.41 -16.78 -13.54
CA LEU A 202 15.26 -17.38 -12.87
C LEU A 202 14.95 -18.80 -13.35
N LYS A 203 15.78 -19.40 -14.21
CA LYS A 203 15.56 -20.75 -14.75
C LYS A 203 15.37 -21.81 -13.65
N SER A 204 16.29 -21.89 -12.69
CA SER A 204 16.20 -22.88 -11.59
C SER A 204 14.96 -22.67 -10.72
N ALA A 205 14.58 -21.41 -10.48
CA ALA A 205 13.35 -21.08 -9.75
C ALA A 205 12.11 -21.53 -10.52
N ASN A 206 12.10 -21.33 -11.85
CA ASN A 206 11.00 -21.77 -12.69
C ASN A 206 10.85 -23.29 -12.73
N GLU A 207 11.95 -24.04 -12.77
CA GLU A 207 11.93 -25.51 -12.67
C GLU A 207 11.31 -25.97 -11.34
N LYS A 208 11.66 -25.32 -10.22
CA LYS A 208 11.05 -25.59 -8.91
C LYS A 208 9.55 -25.26 -8.88
N LEU A 209 9.13 -24.18 -9.54
CA LEU A 209 7.70 -23.84 -9.68
C LEU A 209 6.95 -24.92 -10.46
N ILE A 210 7.46 -25.35 -11.61
CA ILE A 210 6.86 -26.40 -12.43
C ILE A 210 6.73 -27.70 -11.64
N LEU A 211 7.78 -28.09 -10.91
CA LEU A 211 7.75 -29.27 -10.05
C LEU A 211 6.62 -29.18 -9.00
N ARG A 212 6.48 -28.04 -8.32
CA ARG A 212 5.41 -27.83 -7.33
C ARG A 212 4.01 -27.92 -7.93
N LEU A 213 3.83 -27.45 -9.18
CA LEU A 213 2.55 -27.56 -9.89
C LEU A 213 2.23 -29.02 -10.21
N ARG A 214 3.23 -29.83 -10.60
CA ARG A 214 3.09 -31.28 -10.83
C ARG A 214 2.79 -32.04 -9.53
N GLU A 215 3.52 -31.77 -8.46
CA GLU A 215 3.29 -32.37 -7.13
C GLU A 215 1.88 -32.06 -6.59
N SER A 216 1.34 -30.90 -6.95
CA SER A 216 -0.03 -30.50 -6.60
C SER A 216 -1.10 -31.07 -7.56
N ASN A 217 -0.71 -31.91 -8.53
CA ASN A 217 -1.57 -32.44 -9.60
C ASN A 217 -2.34 -31.36 -10.38
N LEU A 218 -1.76 -30.16 -10.51
CA LEU A 218 -2.37 -29.04 -11.25
C LEU A 218 -1.99 -29.06 -12.74
N ILE A 219 -0.86 -29.66 -13.08
CA ILE A 219 -0.42 -29.93 -14.45
C ILE A 219 0.14 -31.35 -14.53
N GLY A 220 0.15 -31.91 -15.73
CA GLY A 220 0.64 -33.26 -16.01
C GLY A 220 2.17 -33.41 -16.04
N ASN A 221 2.62 -34.65 -16.18
CA ASN A 221 4.04 -34.95 -16.38
C ASN A 221 4.44 -34.85 -17.85
N SER A 222 3.51 -35.16 -18.76
CA SER A 222 3.66 -34.98 -20.20
C SER A 222 3.07 -33.65 -20.67
N ASP A 223 3.74 -33.03 -21.65
CA ASP A 223 3.34 -31.75 -22.23
C ASP A 223 1.99 -31.80 -22.93
N PHE A 224 1.55 -32.99 -23.37
CA PHE A 224 0.30 -33.19 -24.11
C PHE A 224 -0.93 -33.38 -23.23
N GLU A 225 -0.75 -33.58 -21.92
CA GLU A 225 -1.85 -33.79 -20.98
C GLU A 225 -2.75 -32.56 -20.92
N LYS A 226 -4.07 -32.79 -20.97
CA LYS A 226 -5.08 -31.73 -20.96
C LYS A 226 -5.22 -31.13 -19.56
N ILE A 227 -5.36 -29.81 -19.50
CA ILE A 227 -5.65 -29.07 -18.29
C ILE A 227 -7.16 -28.86 -18.17
N MET A 228 -7.68 -29.10 -16.98
CA MET A 228 -9.08 -28.83 -16.68
C MET A 228 -9.31 -27.33 -16.51
N MET A 229 -10.27 -26.76 -17.23
CA MET A 229 -10.53 -25.31 -17.19
C MET A 229 -10.87 -24.77 -15.79
N LYS A 230 -11.44 -25.60 -14.91
CA LYS A 230 -11.72 -25.25 -13.52
C LYS A 230 -10.44 -24.93 -12.72
N ASP A 231 -9.32 -25.54 -13.09
CA ASP A 231 -8.04 -25.41 -12.37
C ASP A 231 -7.20 -24.24 -12.90
N TYR A 232 -7.55 -23.67 -14.05
CA TYR A 232 -6.85 -22.52 -14.65
C TYR A 232 -6.59 -21.38 -13.64
N ASN A 233 -7.63 -20.93 -12.94
CA ASN A 233 -7.50 -19.82 -11.98
C ASN A 233 -6.60 -20.21 -10.78
N VAL A 234 -6.63 -21.48 -10.38
CA VAL A 234 -5.79 -22.00 -9.31
C VAL A 234 -4.32 -22.04 -9.76
N ILE A 235 -4.04 -22.53 -10.97
CA ILE A 235 -2.70 -22.57 -11.57
C ILE A 235 -2.11 -21.17 -11.66
N ILE A 236 -2.82 -20.22 -12.28
CA ILE A 236 -2.34 -18.84 -12.45
C ILE A 236 -2.10 -18.19 -11.08
N LYS A 237 -2.97 -18.44 -10.10
CA LYS A 237 -2.77 -17.96 -8.73
C LYS A 237 -1.51 -18.55 -8.09
N ARG A 238 -1.27 -19.87 -8.21
CA ARG A 238 -0.08 -20.53 -7.64
C ARG A 238 1.21 -20.01 -8.25
N ILE A 239 1.23 -19.79 -9.57
CA ILE A 239 2.36 -19.17 -10.29
C ILE A 239 2.62 -17.76 -9.77
N ARG A 240 1.59 -16.92 -9.69
CA ARG A 240 1.72 -15.55 -9.18
C ARG A 240 2.21 -15.54 -7.73
N ASP A 241 1.58 -16.32 -6.85
CA ASP A 241 1.91 -16.33 -5.44
C ASP A 241 3.34 -16.89 -5.21
N TYR A 242 3.81 -17.83 -6.05
CA TYR A 242 5.20 -18.28 -6.04
C TYR A 242 6.18 -17.14 -6.32
N TRP A 243 6.00 -16.43 -7.43
CA TRP A 243 6.91 -15.35 -7.82
C TRP A 243 6.88 -14.18 -6.86
N LEU A 244 5.72 -13.79 -6.32
CA LEU A 244 5.65 -12.74 -5.31
C LEU A 244 6.44 -13.09 -4.04
N ASN A 245 6.38 -14.35 -3.60
CA ASN A 245 7.20 -14.81 -2.46
C ASN A 245 8.68 -14.91 -2.83
N TYR A 246 9.00 -15.33 -4.05
CA TYR A 246 10.37 -15.41 -4.54
C TYR A 246 11.05 -14.04 -4.59
N PHE A 247 10.37 -13.03 -5.14
CA PHE A 247 10.84 -11.63 -5.11
C PHE A 247 11.13 -11.18 -3.68
N LEU A 248 10.19 -11.39 -2.76
CA LEU A 248 10.37 -10.97 -1.37
C LEU A 248 11.55 -11.65 -0.68
N ARG A 249 11.69 -12.97 -0.83
CA ARG A 249 12.63 -13.77 -0.03
C ARG A 249 13.98 -13.96 -0.67
N GLU A 250 14.02 -14.19 -1.98
CA GLU A 250 15.25 -14.57 -2.69
C GLU A 250 15.89 -13.35 -3.34
N ILE A 251 15.10 -12.48 -3.99
CA ILE A 251 15.64 -11.27 -4.65
C ILE A 251 15.91 -10.18 -3.60
N TYR A 252 14.98 -9.94 -2.69
CA TYR A 252 15.08 -8.86 -1.70
C TYR A 252 15.64 -9.29 -0.35
N ASN A 253 15.77 -10.60 -0.09
CA ASN A 253 16.22 -11.14 1.20
C ASN A 253 15.41 -10.62 2.42
N ILE A 254 14.13 -10.31 2.21
CA ILE A 254 13.22 -9.87 3.26
C ILE A 254 12.54 -11.10 3.85
N LYS A 255 12.92 -11.44 5.09
CA LYS A 255 12.55 -12.71 5.74
C LYS A 255 11.22 -12.64 6.49
N VAL A 256 10.18 -12.10 5.86
CA VAL A 256 8.81 -12.14 6.37
C VAL A 256 7.87 -12.84 5.39
N SER A 257 6.65 -13.17 5.82
CA SER A 257 5.62 -13.59 4.87
C SER A 257 5.13 -12.39 4.06
N LEU A 258 4.65 -12.64 2.83
CA LEU A 258 4.07 -11.60 1.98
C LEU A 258 2.90 -10.86 2.67
N SER A 259 2.10 -11.56 3.50
CA SER A 259 1.01 -10.93 4.24
C SER A 259 1.53 -9.94 5.29
N TYR A 260 2.60 -10.28 6.01
CA TYR A 260 3.21 -9.36 6.97
C TYR A 260 3.84 -8.17 6.28
N PHE A 261 4.56 -8.41 5.18
CA PHE A 261 5.10 -7.35 4.35
C PHE A 261 4.01 -6.36 3.92
N ASP A 262 2.88 -6.85 3.40
CA ASP A 262 1.77 -5.99 3.00
C ASP A 262 1.19 -5.19 4.18
N ILE A 263 1.01 -5.81 5.35
CA ILE A 263 0.50 -5.09 6.54
C ILE A 263 1.42 -3.92 6.89
N TRP A 264 2.73 -4.16 6.97
CA TRP A 264 3.72 -3.14 7.27
C TRP A 264 3.74 -2.01 6.25
N VAL A 265 3.74 -2.36 4.96
CA VAL A 265 3.77 -1.40 3.87
C VAL A 265 2.52 -0.50 3.86
N TYR A 266 1.32 -1.07 4.05
CA TYR A 266 0.10 -0.28 4.04
C TYR A 266 -0.10 0.54 5.33
N ARG A 267 0.42 0.09 6.47
CA ARG A 267 0.50 0.93 7.68
C ARG A 267 1.48 2.08 7.48
N ALA A 268 2.65 1.81 6.91
CA ALA A 268 3.63 2.84 6.56
C ALA A 268 3.06 3.89 5.61
N LYS A 269 2.24 3.47 4.63
CA LYS A 269 1.52 4.38 3.71
C LYS A 269 0.62 5.37 4.44
N GLN A 270 -0.10 4.93 5.48
CA GLN A 270 -0.99 5.80 6.26
C GLN A 270 -0.25 6.87 7.07
N ILE A 271 1.04 6.67 7.34
CA ILE A 271 1.89 7.60 8.11
C ILE A 271 2.71 8.51 7.17
N GLY A 272 2.82 8.14 5.88
CA GLY A 272 3.69 8.83 4.93
C GLY A 272 5.16 8.41 5.07
N ILE A 273 5.42 7.15 5.43
CA ILE A 273 6.77 6.58 5.54
C ILE A 273 7.18 5.88 4.22
N LEU A 274 6.30 5.01 3.74
CA LEU A 274 6.42 4.33 2.45
C LEU A 274 5.23 4.71 1.59
N ASN A 275 5.33 4.50 0.29
CA ASN A 275 4.18 4.46 -0.59
C ASN A 275 4.11 3.10 -1.30
N THR A 276 2.90 2.68 -1.66
CA THR A 276 2.64 1.45 -2.41
C THR A 276 1.48 1.64 -3.37
N THR A 277 1.61 1.08 -4.56
CA THR A 277 0.55 1.07 -5.57
C THR A 277 0.64 -0.15 -6.47
N GLU A 278 -0.52 -0.66 -6.91
CA GLU A 278 -0.65 -1.73 -7.92
C GLU A 278 -0.98 -1.18 -9.31
N PHE A 279 -0.96 0.15 -9.44
CA PHE A 279 -1.58 0.89 -10.52
C PHE A 279 -0.61 1.79 -11.28
N TYR A 280 0.69 1.58 -11.09
CA TYR A 280 1.70 2.40 -11.73
C TYR A 280 1.59 2.26 -13.26
N PRO A 281 1.38 3.36 -14.04
CA PRO A 281 0.91 3.26 -15.43
C PRO A 281 1.81 2.46 -16.37
N THR A 282 3.12 2.47 -16.15
CA THR A 282 4.11 1.80 -17.01
C THR A 282 4.57 0.44 -16.47
N PHE A 283 3.97 -0.06 -15.39
CA PHE A 283 4.39 -1.30 -14.74
C PHE A 283 3.19 -2.18 -14.37
N SER A 284 3.25 -3.45 -14.77
CA SER A 284 2.22 -4.43 -14.43
C SER A 284 2.57 -5.16 -13.14
N GLY A 285 2.18 -4.58 -12.01
CA GLY A 285 2.40 -5.18 -10.70
C GLY A 285 2.31 -4.16 -9.59
N LYS A 286 2.83 -4.52 -8.41
CA LYS A 286 2.93 -3.61 -7.27
C LYS A 286 4.31 -2.98 -7.22
N ILE A 287 4.38 -1.68 -6.98
CA ILE A 287 5.62 -1.01 -6.59
C ILE A 287 5.50 -0.56 -5.13
N VAL A 288 6.62 -0.57 -4.42
CA VAL A 288 6.73 -0.05 -3.06
C VAL A 288 8.00 0.78 -2.96
N TYR A 289 7.94 1.97 -2.39
CA TYR A 289 9.12 2.84 -2.27
C TYR A 289 9.05 3.70 -1.02
N PRO A 290 10.19 4.06 -0.41
CA PRO A 290 10.23 5.03 0.67
C PRO A 290 9.87 6.43 0.17
N VAL A 291 9.12 7.15 1.00
CA VAL A 291 8.92 8.61 0.94
C VAL A 291 9.50 9.29 2.20
N SER A 292 10.28 8.53 2.96
CA SER A 292 10.92 8.92 4.21
C SER A 292 12.38 8.50 4.17
N ILE A 293 13.18 9.10 5.06
CA ILE A 293 14.60 8.83 5.19
C ILE A 293 14.98 8.58 6.65
N ILE A 294 16.00 7.76 6.85
CA ILE A 294 16.67 7.60 8.14
C ILE A 294 18.03 8.27 8.02
N PHE A 295 18.31 9.21 8.91
CA PHE A 295 19.52 10.02 8.84
C PHE A 295 19.99 10.44 10.23
N ASN A 296 21.31 10.52 10.43
CA ASN A 296 21.93 10.91 11.69
C ASN A 296 21.97 12.44 11.91
N GLY A 297 21.98 13.23 10.84
CA GLY A 297 22.03 14.70 10.93
C GLY A 297 20.66 15.35 11.13
N GLU A 298 20.58 16.64 10.83
CA GLU A 298 19.30 17.34 10.64
C GLU A 298 18.96 17.35 9.16
N ALA A 299 17.71 17.00 8.85
CA ALA A 299 17.19 17.04 7.48
C ALA A 299 16.83 18.47 7.07
N SER A 300 16.56 18.68 5.77
CA SER A 300 16.06 19.97 5.29
C SER A 300 14.69 20.30 5.87
N ASN A 301 14.26 21.56 5.72
CA ASN A 301 12.95 22.03 6.18
C ASN A 301 11.74 21.34 5.52
N ASP A 302 11.96 20.56 4.46
CA ASP A 302 10.93 19.75 3.79
C ASP A 302 10.68 18.41 4.49
N PHE A 303 11.44 18.11 5.54
CA PHE A 303 11.33 16.86 6.29
C PHE A 303 10.87 17.10 7.73
N LYS A 304 9.89 16.31 8.16
CA LYS A 304 9.41 16.29 9.55
C LYS A 304 9.99 15.08 10.28
N ARG A 305 10.71 15.33 11.37
CA ARG A 305 11.18 14.26 12.27
C ARG A 305 10.00 13.65 13.02
N ILE A 306 9.81 12.34 12.91
CA ILE A 306 8.74 11.61 13.61
C ILE A 306 9.26 10.59 14.64
N TYR A 307 10.53 10.21 14.57
CA TYR A 307 11.14 9.27 15.52
C TYR A 307 12.65 9.50 15.70
N LYS A 308 13.18 9.11 16.87
CA LYS A 308 14.61 9.03 17.14
C LYS A 308 14.92 7.63 17.68
N TYR A 309 15.85 6.94 17.05
CA TYR A 309 16.30 5.60 17.38
C TYR A 309 17.40 5.62 18.46
N PHE A 310 17.66 4.46 19.06
CA PHE A 310 18.67 4.31 20.12
C PHE A 310 20.10 4.56 19.63
N ASN A 311 20.38 4.34 18.34
CA ASN A 311 21.67 4.60 17.70
C ASN A 311 21.81 6.05 17.20
N ASP A 312 21.01 6.97 17.74
CA ASP A 312 20.92 8.39 17.37
C ASP A 312 20.41 8.70 15.95
N GLU A 313 20.17 7.69 15.12
CA GLU A 313 19.48 7.88 13.85
C GLU A 313 18.07 8.41 14.07
N LYS A 314 17.56 9.18 13.10
CA LYS A 314 16.23 9.80 13.18
C LYS A 314 15.44 9.44 11.93
N LEU A 315 14.16 9.11 12.12
CA LEU A 315 13.23 8.93 11.02
C LEU A 315 12.58 10.27 10.67
N TYR A 316 12.67 10.61 9.40
CA TYR A 316 12.10 11.82 8.81
C TYR A 316 11.13 11.45 7.68
N ILE A 317 9.91 11.97 7.72
CA ILE A 317 8.96 11.88 6.60
C ILE A 317 9.08 13.13 5.73
N HIS A 318 8.98 12.97 4.40
CA HIS A 318 8.98 14.10 3.49
C HIS A 318 7.61 14.79 3.52
N GLU A 319 7.58 16.00 4.04
CA GLU A 319 6.41 16.85 4.22
C GLU A 319 6.76 18.29 3.82
N PRO A 320 7.00 18.55 2.52
CA PRO A 320 7.38 19.86 2.04
C PRO A 320 6.26 20.88 2.26
N LYS A 321 6.62 22.16 2.30
CA LYS A 321 5.66 23.26 2.41
C LYS A 321 5.26 23.78 1.03
N TRP A 322 3.97 24.03 0.83
CA TRP A 322 3.46 24.58 -0.44
C TRP A 322 4.23 25.81 -0.91
N SER A 323 4.54 26.75 0.00
CA SER A 323 5.19 28.02 -0.32
C SER A 323 6.58 27.87 -0.96
N THR A 324 7.30 26.79 -0.65
CA THR A 324 8.64 26.50 -1.20
C THR A 324 8.60 25.46 -2.30
N PHE A 325 7.58 24.61 -2.34
CA PHE A 325 7.51 23.44 -3.22
C PHE A 325 6.56 23.62 -4.43
N GLN A 326 5.83 24.73 -4.50
CA GLN A 326 4.85 25.01 -5.55
C GLN A 326 5.42 24.82 -6.96
N GLU A 327 6.59 25.38 -7.28
CA GLU A 327 7.15 25.32 -8.63
C GLU A 327 7.48 23.88 -9.04
N SER A 328 8.21 23.15 -8.19
CA SER A 328 8.52 21.73 -8.38
C SER A 328 7.27 20.88 -8.59
N PHE A 329 6.23 21.12 -7.79
CA PHE A 329 4.96 20.40 -7.89
C PHE A 329 4.22 20.68 -9.20
N ILE A 330 4.08 21.95 -9.58
CA ILE A 330 3.40 22.36 -10.82
C ILE A 330 4.15 21.82 -12.05
N GLN A 331 5.48 21.93 -12.04
CA GLN A 331 6.31 21.43 -13.13
C GLN A 331 6.17 19.91 -13.30
N GLU A 332 6.18 19.15 -12.20
CA GLU A 332 6.09 17.69 -12.29
C GLU A 332 4.67 17.21 -12.66
N ILE A 333 3.62 17.87 -12.17
CA ILE A 333 2.25 17.61 -12.62
C ILE A 333 2.15 17.79 -14.13
N TYR A 334 2.70 18.89 -14.65
CA TYR A 334 2.70 19.18 -16.08
C TYR A 334 3.48 18.11 -16.86
N ASN A 335 4.73 17.84 -16.48
CA ASN A 335 5.58 16.86 -17.15
C ASN A 335 4.93 15.47 -17.19
N SER A 336 4.46 14.99 -16.02
CA SER A 336 3.84 13.67 -15.90
C SER A 336 2.50 13.59 -16.65
N TYR A 337 1.73 14.67 -16.73
CA TYR A 337 0.53 14.73 -17.58
C TYR A 337 0.89 14.57 -19.05
N PHE A 338 1.94 15.25 -19.53
CA PHE A 338 2.38 15.14 -20.93
C PHE A 338 2.91 13.74 -21.27
N ASP A 339 3.64 13.10 -20.36
CA ASP A 339 4.10 11.71 -20.50
C ASP A 339 2.91 10.75 -20.69
N LEU A 340 1.88 10.89 -19.85
CA LEU A 340 0.65 10.10 -19.93
C LEU A 340 -0.17 10.41 -21.18
N LYS A 341 -0.30 11.69 -21.55
CA LYS A 341 -0.98 12.13 -22.79
C LYS A 341 -0.36 11.53 -24.03
N ARG A 342 0.98 11.53 -24.13
CA ARG A 342 1.70 10.91 -25.26
C ARG A 342 1.47 9.40 -25.31
N SER A 343 1.52 8.73 -24.16
CA SER A 343 1.36 7.28 -24.06
C SER A 343 -0.07 6.83 -24.37
N ASN A 344 -1.07 7.53 -23.84
CA ASN A 344 -2.49 7.18 -23.96
C ASN A 344 -3.14 7.76 -25.23
N ARG A 345 -2.49 8.72 -25.90
CA ARG A 345 -3.03 9.47 -27.05
C ARG A 345 -4.38 10.15 -26.75
N SER A 346 -4.55 10.65 -25.52
CA SER A 346 -5.78 11.30 -25.04
C SER A 346 -5.46 12.56 -24.23
N TYR A 347 -6.28 13.60 -24.38
CA TYR A 347 -6.21 14.81 -23.55
C TYR A 347 -6.76 14.60 -22.13
N PHE A 348 -7.69 13.66 -21.98
CA PHE A 348 -8.28 13.32 -20.68
C PHE A 348 -7.47 12.21 -20.05
N ILE A 349 -6.81 12.53 -18.95
CA ILE A 349 -5.93 11.63 -18.22
C ILE A 349 -6.58 11.22 -16.91
N ASN A 350 -6.41 9.96 -16.57
CA ASN A 350 -6.77 9.42 -15.27
C ASN A 350 -5.97 10.13 -14.18
N LEU A 351 -6.64 10.90 -13.33
CA LEU A 351 -6.00 11.68 -12.28
C LEU A 351 -5.28 10.78 -11.25
N PRO A 352 -5.85 9.64 -10.80
CA PRO A 352 -5.10 8.68 -9.99
C PRO A 352 -3.80 8.19 -10.64
N ASP A 353 -3.79 7.89 -11.95
CA ASP A 353 -2.55 7.47 -12.65
C ASP A 353 -1.49 8.59 -12.63
N LEU A 354 -1.90 9.84 -12.85
CA LEU A 354 -1.02 11.00 -12.74
C LEU A 354 -0.46 11.13 -11.32
N ALA A 355 -1.32 10.97 -10.31
CA ALA A 355 -0.93 11.05 -8.92
C ALA A 355 0.15 10.02 -8.56
N GLU A 356 0.06 8.79 -9.07
CA GLU A 356 1.08 7.76 -8.80
C GLU A 356 2.45 8.15 -9.35
N ILE A 357 2.51 8.72 -10.55
CA ILE A 357 3.78 9.17 -11.16
C ILE A 357 4.35 10.35 -10.38
N VAL A 358 3.53 11.36 -10.08
CA VAL A 358 3.96 12.57 -9.37
C VAL A 358 4.41 12.23 -7.95
N CYS A 359 3.66 11.40 -7.22
CA CYS A 359 4.04 10.93 -5.88
C CYS A 359 5.36 10.17 -5.90
N TYR A 360 5.61 9.35 -6.94
CA TYR A 360 6.85 8.62 -7.08
C TYR A 360 8.04 9.55 -7.35
N LYS A 361 7.92 10.42 -8.35
CA LYS A 361 9.01 11.33 -8.77
C LYS A 361 9.36 12.37 -7.70
N LEU A 362 8.36 12.90 -7.00
CA LEU A 362 8.56 13.90 -5.93
C LEU A 362 8.67 13.29 -4.53
N LYS A 363 8.58 11.95 -4.40
CA LYS A 363 8.55 11.23 -3.12
C LYS A 363 7.53 11.82 -2.13
N LEU A 364 6.31 12.06 -2.61
CA LEU A 364 5.21 12.60 -1.81
C LEU A 364 4.28 11.49 -1.31
N SER A 365 3.68 11.72 -0.15
CA SER A 365 2.50 10.98 0.27
C SER A 365 1.28 11.37 -0.59
N TYR A 366 0.32 10.46 -0.73
CA TYR A 366 -0.92 10.74 -1.47
C TYR A 366 -1.73 11.90 -0.85
N ARG A 367 -1.63 12.04 0.48
CA ARG A 367 -2.23 13.16 1.23
C ARG A 367 -1.63 14.48 0.77
N THR A 368 -0.30 14.60 0.81
CA THR A 368 0.41 15.81 0.39
C THR A 368 0.15 16.14 -1.08
N PHE A 369 0.13 15.13 -1.96
CA PHE A 369 -0.26 15.33 -3.36
C PHE A 369 -1.67 15.92 -3.48
N THR A 370 -2.65 15.38 -2.75
CA THR A 370 -4.05 15.83 -2.81
C THR A 370 -4.19 17.26 -2.28
N GLU A 371 -3.51 17.60 -1.18
CA GLU A 371 -3.47 18.95 -0.62
C GLU A 371 -2.86 19.95 -1.61
N PHE A 372 -1.70 19.61 -2.18
CA PHE A 372 -1.02 20.46 -3.14
C PHE A 372 -1.81 20.61 -4.44
N LEU A 373 -2.48 19.57 -4.91
CA LEU A 373 -3.40 19.65 -6.05
C LEU A 373 -4.56 20.61 -5.72
N GLY A 374 -5.09 20.57 -4.49
CA GLY A 374 -6.09 21.51 -4.01
C GLY A 374 -5.61 22.96 -4.09
N HIS A 375 -4.40 23.24 -3.60
CA HIS A 375 -3.79 24.58 -3.70
C HIS A 375 -3.55 25.01 -5.15
N ALA A 376 -2.98 24.13 -5.97
CA ALA A 376 -2.79 24.37 -7.39
C ALA A 376 -4.11 24.70 -8.08
N TYR A 377 -5.17 23.95 -7.80
CA TYR A 377 -6.49 24.18 -8.38
C TYR A 377 -7.11 25.52 -7.95
N GLN A 378 -6.94 25.93 -6.68
CA GLN A 378 -7.36 27.27 -6.22
C GLN A 378 -6.61 28.40 -6.94
N LEU A 379 -5.31 28.25 -7.17
CA LEU A 379 -4.53 29.22 -7.94
C LEU A 379 -4.93 29.23 -9.41
N ASN A 380 -5.23 28.06 -9.99
CA ASN A 380 -5.76 27.92 -11.34
C ASN A 380 -7.07 28.71 -11.52
N LEU A 381 -8.04 28.56 -10.60
CA LEU A 381 -9.31 29.31 -10.64
C LEU A 381 -9.12 30.82 -10.54
N LYS A 382 -8.03 31.27 -9.90
CA LYS A 382 -7.64 32.68 -9.78
C LYS A 382 -6.74 33.17 -10.93
N ASN A 383 -6.49 32.34 -11.96
CA ASN A 383 -5.55 32.60 -13.05
C ASN A 383 -4.14 32.98 -12.57
N LYS A 384 -3.67 32.37 -11.47
CA LYS A 384 -2.35 32.60 -10.87
C LYS A 384 -1.32 31.52 -11.20
N LEU A 385 -1.68 30.55 -12.04
CA LEU A 385 -0.76 29.52 -12.53
C LEU A 385 -0.39 29.77 -13.98
N ARG A 386 0.79 29.28 -14.38
CA ARG A 386 1.26 29.27 -15.79
C ARG A 386 0.59 28.17 -16.63
N ILE A 387 -0.17 27.28 -15.98
CA ILE A 387 -0.92 26.19 -16.60
C ILE A 387 -2.41 26.35 -16.27
N LYS A 388 -3.26 25.86 -17.17
CA LYS A 388 -4.69 25.67 -16.90
C LYS A 388 -4.94 24.22 -16.52
N ILE A 389 -5.68 24.00 -15.44
CA ILE A 389 -6.05 22.68 -14.94
C ILE A 389 -7.58 22.55 -14.99
N SER A 390 -8.08 21.52 -15.68
CA SER A 390 -9.47 21.10 -15.59
C SER A 390 -9.57 19.79 -14.81
N LEU A 391 -10.55 19.69 -13.89
CA LEU A 391 -10.79 18.50 -13.07
C LEU A 391 -12.24 18.04 -13.19
N GLU A 392 -12.44 16.79 -13.59
CA GLU A 392 -13.77 16.20 -13.79
C GLU A 392 -14.00 15.00 -12.87
N ALA A 393 -15.27 14.75 -12.56
CA ALA A 393 -15.70 13.61 -11.74
C ALA A 393 -16.04 12.38 -12.58
N ASP A 394 -16.12 12.53 -13.92
CA ASP A 394 -16.47 11.46 -14.84
C ASP A 394 -15.42 10.36 -14.89
N ARG A 395 -15.80 9.21 -15.44
CA ARG A 395 -14.95 8.03 -15.58
C ARG A 395 -14.54 7.86 -17.03
N LEU A 396 -13.30 7.44 -17.27
CA LEU A 396 -12.90 7.08 -18.63
C LEU A 396 -13.55 5.75 -19.04
N PRO A 397 -13.90 5.56 -20.34
CA PRO A 397 -14.68 4.39 -20.78
C PRO A 397 -14.02 3.02 -20.50
N PHE A 398 -12.69 2.98 -20.37
CA PHE A 398 -11.92 1.76 -20.12
C PHE A 398 -11.76 1.44 -18.63
N GLU A 399 -12.18 2.34 -17.73
CA GLU A 399 -12.03 2.12 -16.29
C GLU A 399 -13.12 1.19 -15.75
N THR A 400 -12.70 0.14 -15.05
CA THR A 400 -13.64 -0.80 -14.44
C THR A 400 -14.07 -0.34 -13.05
N LYS A 401 -15.27 -0.71 -12.62
CA LYS A 401 -15.73 -0.47 -11.23
C LYS A 401 -14.73 -0.99 -10.19
N ALA A 402 -14.07 -2.13 -10.46
CA ALA A 402 -13.09 -2.73 -9.57
C ALA A 402 -11.83 -1.87 -9.36
N MET A 403 -11.39 -1.13 -10.38
CA MET A 403 -10.24 -0.21 -10.26
C MET A 403 -10.52 0.91 -9.27
N TYR A 404 -11.72 1.47 -9.28
CA TYR A 404 -12.10 2.51 -8.32
C TYR A 404 -12.28 2.00 -6.89
N LEU A 405 -12.69 0.73 -6.71
CA LEU A 405 -12.79 0.11 -5.39
C LEU A 405 -11.42 -0.14 -4.74
N THR A 406 -10.34 0.00 -5.49
CA THR A 406 -8.98 -0.38 -5.10
C THR A 406 -7.99 0.77 -5.17
N ARG A 407 -8.45 2.00 -5.43
CA ARG A 407 -7.63 3.22 -5.45
C ARG A 407 -8.14 4.20 -4.40
N ASP A 408 -7.20 4.94 -3.80
CA ASP A 408 -7.54 6.02 -2.90
C ASP A 408 -8.22 7.14 -3.71
N PRO A 409 -9.42 7.63 -3.32
CA PRO A 409 -10.09 8.68 -4.08
C PRO A 409 -9.39 10.03 -3.89
N ILE A 410 -9.30 10.81 -4.96
CA ILE A 410 -8.80 12.19 -4.89
C ILE A 410 -9.99 13.12 -4.73
N ILE A 411 -10.06 13.78 -3.58
CA ILE A 411 -11.17 14.68 -3.24
C ILE A 411 -10.64 16.11 -3.25
N ILE A 412 -11.17 16.93 -4.15
CA ILE A 412 -10.85 18.36 -4.28
C ILE A 412 -12.15 19.15 -4.09
N GLU A 413 -12.15 20.08 -3.13
CA GLU A 413 -13.33 20.86 -2.73
C GLU A 413 -14.55 19.99 -2.39
N GLY A 414 -14.32 18.89 -1.66
CA GLY A 414 -15.39 17.97 -1.24
C GLY A 414 -15.97 17.08 -2.35
N LYS A 415 -15.44 17.15 -3.57
CA LYS A 415 -15.88 16.33 -4.71
C LYS A 415 -14.77 15.38 -5.15
N GLN A 416 -15.12 14.12 -5.41
CA GLN A 416 -14.21 13.17 -6.03
C GLN A 416 -13.88 13.61 -7.46
N ARG A 417 -12.60 13.64 -7.80
CA ARG A 417 -12.08 13.93 -9.13
C ARG A 417 -11.35 12.70 -9.67
N ASN A 418 -11.61 12.38 -10.93
CA ASN A 418 -11.12 11.17 -11.58
C ASN A 418 -10.34 11.49 -12.87
N ILE A 419 -10.63 12.61 -13.51
CA ILE A 419 -10.02 13.03 -14.76
C ILE A 419 -9.36 14.39 -14.58
N ILE A 420 -8.21 14.56 -15.23
CA ILE A 420 -7.47 15.82 -15.33
C ILE A 420 -7.09 16.12 -16.78
N ALA A 421 -7.21 17.39 -17.15
CA ALA A 421 -6.64 17.95 -18.37
C ALA A 421 -5.79 19.18 -18.03
N ILE A 422 -4.64 19.34 -18.70
CA ILE A 422 -3.71 20.44 -18.46
C ILE A 422 -3.24 21.06 -19.77
N ASP A 423 -3.33 22.38 -19.86
CA ASP A 423 -2.86 23.18 -20.98
C ASP A 423 -1.89 24.28 -20.54
N LEU A 424 -1.00 24.70 -21.43
CA LEU A 424 -0.18 25.90 -21.21
C LEU A 424 -1.01 27.15 -21.48
N ILE A 425 -0.79 28.18 -20.67
CA ILE A 425 -1.23 29.52 -21.04
C ILE A 425 -0.22 30.04 -22.05
N ASN A 426 -0.60 30.05 -23.33
CA ASN A 426 0.12 30.85 -24.31
C ASN A 426 -0.14 32.31 -23.95
N ASN A 427 0.89 33.02 -23.49
CA ASN A 427 0.83 34.46 -23.42
C ASN A 427 0.86 34.96 -24.88
N GLU A 428 -0.28 35.38 -25.40
CA GLU A 428 -0.33 36.31 -26.53
C GLU A 428 0.10 37.72 -26.08
#